data_AF-A0A1S3X5Q0-F1
#
_entry.id   AF-A0A1S3X5Q0-F1
#
_cell.length_a   1.000
_cell.length_b   1.000
_cell.length_c   1.000
_cell.angle_alpha   90.00
_cell.angle_beta   90.00
_cell.angle_gamma   90.00
#
_symmetry.space_group_name_H-M   'P 1'
#
loop_
_entity.id
_entity.type
_entity.pdbx_description
1 polymer ?
#
loop_
_entity_poly.entity_id
_entity_poly.type
_entity_poly.pdbx_seq_one_letter_code
_entity_poly.pdbx_strand_id
1 'polypeptide(L)'
;MDTEHSTLRVLMFPWLAHGHISPYLTVAKKLACRGFYVYLCSTPVNLNFIKKKIPQKYSISIQLVEFHLPDLPELPLSYHTTNGIPPHLVSTLKKAVKMSKPNFYKIIENLKPNMLIYDILQPWAKEVANSYNIPAVMLLTFCAAMLSYRLHPVKKPGTEFPFPALYLRKIERQQREEMLEKAAKEKDPDDKDPFAEEETMNKIILMSTSRATEAKYIDYFTELIQWKIIPVGPPVQETTNEYDGDVDDLIDWLGNKYENSTVFVSFGSQYFLSKEDLEEIALGLELSNVNFIWVVRFPKGEEVRVEEALPEGFLERIGDRGRVVDGWAPQLRILSHPSTGGFVSHCGWNSVMESIDFRVPIIALPMHLDQPINARLIVELGVAVEIVRDDEGKVHRGEVAEIVKSIICEKTGENLRNKVREISENLKKEREEEMDAAIGELVQLCKTSKSNNMML
;
A
#
# COMPACT_ATOMS: atom_id res chain seq x y z
N MET A 1 -16.61 34.84 -25.77
CA MET A 1 -17.30 33.54 -25.71
C MET A 1 -16.42 32.65 -24.86
N ASP A 2 -16.69 32.65 -23.57
CA ASP A 2 -15.97 31.84 -22.59
C ASP A 2 -16.29 30.37 -22.84
N THR A 3 -15.30 29.61 -23.32
CA THR A 3 -15.38 28.16 -23.30
C THR A 3 -15.19 27.71 -21.85
N GLU A 4 -16.28 27.52 -21.11
CA GLU A 4 -16.27 26.78 -19.85
C GLU A 4 -15.61 25.42 -20.10
N HIS A 5 -14.36 25.26 -19.67
CA HIS A 5 -13.79 23.92 -19.52
C HIS A 5 -14.58 23.22 -18.42
N SER A 6 -15.56 22.39 -18.81
CA SER A 6 -16.37 21.61 -17.86
C SER A 6 -15.45 20.78 -16.97
N THR A 7 -15.45 21.04 -15.66
CA THR A 7 -14.72 20.28 -14.65
C THR A 7 -15.05 18.78 -14.76
N LEU A 8 -14.04 17.94 -14.97
CA LEU A 8 -14.22 16.49 -15.02
C LEU A 8 -14.46 15.93 -13.62
N ARG A 9 -15.54 15.16 -13.47
CA ARG A 9 -15.96 14.51 -12.23
C ARG A 9 -15.55 13.05 -12.22
N VAL A 10 -14.76 12.63 -11.25
CA VAL A 10 -14.23 11.25 -11.16
C VAL A 10 -14.72 10.61 -9.88
N LEU A 11 -15.35 9.44 -9.99
CA LEU A 11 -15.63 8.60 -8.84
C LEU A 11 -14.46 7.65 -8.62
N MET A 12 -13.92 7.60 -7.41
CA MET A 12 -12.83 6.73 -7.01
C MET A 12 -13.35 5.72 -5.98
N PHE A 13 -13.12 4.43 -6.22
CA PHE A 13 -13.61 3.34 -5.37
C PHE A 13 -12.47 2.35 -5.03
N PRO A 14 -11.65 2.65 -4.00
CA PRO A 14 -10.60 1.74 -3.51
C PRO A 14 -11.16 0.55 -2.75
N TRP A 15 -10.37 -0.53 -2.67
CA TRP A 15 -10.62 -1.59 -1.68
C TRP A 15 -10.56 -1.03 -0.25
N LEU A 16 -11.30 -1.65 0.68
CA LEU A 16 -11.54 -1.16 2.05
C LEU A 16 -10.34 -1.29 3.01
N ALA A 17 -9.13 -1.39 2.46
CA ALA A 17 -7.88 -1.47 3.20
C ALA A 17 -7.09 -0.15 3.08
N HIS A 18 -6.42 0.27 4.16
CA HIS A 18 -5.60 1.48 4.14
C HIS A 18 -4.47 1.43 3.09
N GLY A 19 -3.99 0.22 2.78
CA GLY A 19 -3.01 -0.02 1.71
C GLY A 19 -3.52 0.35 0.31
N HIS A 20 -4.83 0.32 0.09
CA HIS A 20 -5.47 0.70 -1.18
C HIS A 20 -6.00 2.13 -1.14
N ILE A 21 -6.61 2.52 -0.01
CA ILE A 21 -7.15 3.86 0.20
C ILE A 21 -6.08 4.95 0.11
N SER A 22 -4.88 4.70 0.67
CA SER A 22 -3.83 5.72 0.74
C SER A 22 -3.31 6.14 -0.64
N PRO A 23 -2.98 5.22 -1.56
CA PRO A 23 -2.69 5.54 -2.96
C PRO A 23 -3.81 6.28 -3.68
N TYR A 24 -5.06 5.84 -3.50
CA TYR A 24 -6.22 6.49 -4.11
C TYR A 24 -6.38 7.93 -3.63
N LEU A 25 -6.15 8.18 -2.34
CA LEU A 25 -6.17 9.54 -1.80
C LEU A 25 -5.03 10.40 -2.36
N THR A 26 -3.84 9.84 -2.56
CA THR A 26 -2.72 10.55 -3.19
C THR A 26 -3.07 10.94 -4.63
N VAL A 27 -3.62 10.01 -5.42
CA VAL A 27 -4.09 10.29 -6.78
C VAL A 27 -5.23 11.31 -6.77
N ALA A 28 -6.21 11.20 -5.87
CA ALA A 28 -7.32 12.14 -5.74
C ALA A 28 -6.83 13.59 -5.52
N LYS A 29 -5.83 13.78 -4.64
CA LYS A 29 -5.21 15.09 -4.41
C LYS A 29 -4.52 15.63 -5.66
N LYS A 30 -3.76 14.79 -6.37
CA LYS A 30 -3.08 15.16 -7.62
C LYS A 30 -4.06 15.52 -8.74
N LEU A 31 -5.17 14.78 -8.86
CA LEU A 31 -6.29 15.09 -9.76
C LEU A 31 -6.92 16.44 -9.40
N ALA A 32 -7.22 16.67 -8.12
CA ALA A 32 -7.80 17.92 -7.63
C ALA A 32 -6.91 19.14 -7.93
N CYS A 33 -5.59 19.03 -7.76
CA CYS A 33 -4.64 20.08 -8.15
C CYS A 33 -4.70 20.44 -9.64
N ARG A 34 -5.21 19.53 -10.48
CA ARG A 34 -5.29 19.69 -11.94
C ARG A 34 -6.71 19.96 -12.42
N GLY A 35 -7.57 20.45 -11.52
CA GLY A 35 -8.92 20.92 -11.86
C GLY A 35 -9.96 19.82 -12.02
N PHE A 36 -9.70 18.60 -11.54
CA PHE A 36 -10.73 17.57 -11.44
C PHE A 36 -11.54 17.73 -10.15
N TYR A 37 -12.81 17.31 -10.22
CA TYR A 37 -13.64 17.11 -9.04
C TYR A 37 -13.71 15.62 -8.72
N VAL A 38 -13.33 15.23 -7.50
CA VAL A 38 -13.20 13.83 -7.12
C VAL A 38 -14.25 13.46 -6.09
N TYR A 39 -15.01 12.40 -6.36
CA TYR A 39 -15.80 11.69 -5.38
C TYR A 39 -14.98 10.51 -4.87
N LEU A 40 -14.58 10.50 -3.60
CA LEU A 40 -13.86 9.39 -2.98
C LEU A 40 -14.84 8.53 -2.16
N CYS A 41 -15.13 7.34 -2.67
CA CYS A 41 -16.16 6.45 -2.16
C CYS A 41 -15.56 5.39 -1.22
N SER A 42 -16.09 5.26 0.00
CA SER A 42 -15.70 4.20 0.94
C SER A 42 -16.73 4.01 2.04
N THR A 43 -16.52 3.03 2.91
CA THR A 43 -17.37 2.79 4.09
C THR A 43 -17.24 3.93 5.10
N PRO A 44 -18.28 4.23 5.90
CA PRO A 44 -18.22 5.31 6.90
C PRO A 44 -17.02 5.22 7.85
N VAL A 45 -16.65 4.01 8.28
CA VAL A 45 -15.47 3.79 9.14
C VAL A 45 -14.16 4.21 8.47
N ASN A 46 -13.98 3.93 7.17
CA ASN A 46 -12.80 4.34 6.41
C ASN A 46 -12.84 5.84 6.07
N LEU A 47 -14.02 6.42 5.84
CA LEU A 47 -14.16 7.85 5.58
C LEU A 47 -13.73 8.72 6.78
N ASN A 48 -13.94 8.23 8.02
CA ASN A 48 -13.41 8.88 9.21
C ASN A 48 -11.88 8.99 9.20
N PHE A 49 -11.19 7.95 8.72
CA PHE A 49 -9.73 7.98 8.52
C PHE A 49 -9.32 8.91 7.38
N ILE A 50 -10.03 8.84 6.25
CA ILE A 50 -9.73 9.65 5.05
C ILE A 50 -9.91 11.15 5.33
N LYS A 51 -10.99 11.54 6.02
CA LYS A 51 -11.33 12.94 6.29
C LYS A 51 -10.20 13.69 7.00
N LYS A 52 -9.54 13.04 7.98
CA LYS A 52 -8.38 13.59 8.70
C LYS A 52 -7.17 13.84 7.80
N LYS A 53 -7.09 13.16 6.66
CA LYS A 53 -5.99 13.23 5.70
C LYS A 53 -6.27 14.15 4.51
N ILE A 54 -7.39 14.86 4.50
CA ILE A 54 -7.74 15.83 3.44
C ILE A 54 -7.54 17.24 4.01
N PRO A 55 -6.42 17.91 3.69
CA PRO A 55 -6.23 19.32 4.01
C PRO A 55 -7.35 20.20 3.46
N GLN A 56 -7.62 21.32 4.14
CA GLN A 56 -8.65 22.30 3.76
C GLN A 56 -8.59 22.70 2.28
N LYS A 57 -7.38 22.81 1.69
CA LYS A 57 -7.15 23.17 0.28
C LYS A 57 -7.85 22.23 -0.73
N TYR A 58 -8.14 20.99 -0.32
CA TYR A 58 -8.81 19.99 -1.16
C TYR A 58 -10.30 19.81 -0.83
N SER A 59 -10.82 20.44 0.22
CA SER A 59 -12.19 20.22 0.72
C SER A 59 -13.29 20.54 -0.30
N ILE A 60 -13.03 21.46 -1.24
CA ILE A 60 -13.97 21.84 -2.29
C ILE A 60 -13.90 20.86 -3.47
N SER A 61 -12.72 20.30 -3.76
CA SER A 61 -12.48 19.47 -4.94
C SER A 61 -12.57 17.96 -4.67
N ILE A 62 -12.54 17.53 -3.41
CA ILE A 62 -12.67 16.13 -3.00
C ILE A 62 -13.89 15.98 -2.09
N GLN A 63 -14.94 15.35 -2.61
CA GLN A 63 -16.13 14.99 -1.85
C GLN A 63 -16.07 13.53 -1.41
N LEU A 64 -16.36 13.27 -0.14
CA LEU A 64 -16.48 11.92 0.41
C LEU A 64 -17.88 11.35 0.12
N VAL A 65 -17.94 10.09 -0.28
CA VAL A 65 -19.20 9.38 -0.61
C VAL A 65 -19.30 8.12 0.23
N GLU A 66 -20.38 8.01 0.99
CA GLU A 66 -20.63 6.86 1.86
C GLU A 66 -21.10 5.64 1.06
N PHE A 67 -20.40 4.53 1.25
CA PHE A 67 -20.75 3.22 0.73
C PHE A 67 -21.14 2.31 1.90
N HIS A 68 -22.44 2.09 2.08
CA HIS A 68 -22.95 1.23 3.15
C HIS A 68 -22.97 -0.23 2.72
N LEU A 69 -22.40 -1.08 3.57
CA LEU A 69 -22.51 -2.53 3.45
C LEU A 69 -23.80 -3.03 4.10
N PRO A 70 -24.33 -4.21 3.73
CA PRO A 70 -25.45 -4.80 4.44
C PRO A 70 -25.10 -5.08 5.90
N ASP A 71 -26.12 -5.00 6.76
CA ASP A 71 -26.01 -5.44 8.14
C ASP A 71 -25.93 -6.96 8.19
N LEU A 72 -24.76 -7.49 8.56
CA LEU A 72 -24.55 -8.91 8.82
C LEU A 72 -24.26 -9.09 10.32
N PRO A 73 -24.90 -10.04 11.03
CA PRO A 73 -24.70 -10.24 12.47
C PRO A 73 -23.23 -10.41 12.87
N GLU A 74 -22.45 -11.08 12.03
CA GLU A 74 -21.03 -11.35 12.21
C GLU A 74 -20.10 -10.19 11.78
N LEU A 75 -20.63 -9.12 11.17
CA LEU A 75 -19.86 -8.00 10.61
C LEU A 75 -20.41 -6.63 11.06
N PRO A 76 -20.17 -6.22 12.31
CA PRO A 76 -20.52 -4.89 12.80
C PRO A 76 -19.83 -3.77 12.01
N LEU A 77 -20.39 -2.55 12.09
CA LEU A 77 -19.91 -1.35 11.37
C LEU A 77 -18.40 -1.07 11.56
N SER A 78 -17.86 -1.39 12.74
CA SER A 78 -16.43 -1.22 13.06
C SER A 78 -15.50 -2.13 12.23
N TYR A 79 -16.04 -3.22 11.66
CA TYR A 79 -15.34 -4.17 10.79
C TYR A 79 -15.66 -3.98 9.30
N HIS A 80 -16.30 -2.87 8.92
CA HIS A 80 -16.47 -2.48 7.51
C HIS A 80 -15.16 -1.90 6.93
N THR A 81 -14.02 -2.46 7.33
CA THR A 81 -12.65 -2.10 6.97
C THR A 81 -11.76 -3.32 7.25
N THR A 82 -10.64 -3.45 6.54
CA THR A 82 -9.65 -4.49 6.87
C THR A 82 -8.76 -4.10 8.06
N ASN A 83 -8.81 -2.85 8.52
CA ASN A 83 -7.96 -2.37 9.60
C ASN A 83 -8.42 -2.96 10.96
N GLY A 84 -7.66 -3.94 11.43
CA GLY A 84 -7.92 -4.63 12.70
C GLY A 84 -9.07 -5.65 12.64
N ILE A 85 -9.50 -6.06 11.45
CA ILE A 85 -10.51 -7.12 11.32
C ILE A 85 -9.89 -8.49 11.68
N PRO A 86 -10.60 -9.35 12.43
CA PRO A 86 -10.16 -10.73 12.64
C PRO A 86 -9.96 -11.49 11.31
N PRO A 87 -8.89 -12.30 11.15
CA PRO A 87 -8.59 -12.95 9.88
C PRO A 87 -9.72 -13.81 9.29
N HIS A 88 -10.55 -14.42 10.15
CA HIS A 88 -11.66 -15.26 9.74
C HIS A 88 -12.86 -14.47 9.17
N LEU A 89 -12.97 -13.16 9.41
CA LEU A 89 -14.05 -12.30 8.91
C LEU A 89 -13.71 -11.59 7.58
N VAL A 90 -12.49 -11.74 7.07
CA VAL A 90 -12.07 -11.11 5.80
C VAL A 90 -12.92 -11.58 4.62
N SER A 91 -13.28 -12.87 4.56
CA SER A 91 -14.16 -13.42 3.52
C SER A 91 -15.59 -12.88 3.63
N THR A 92 -16.10 -12.75 4.85
CA THR A 92 -17.39 -12.11 5.13
C THR A 92 -17.43 -10.66 4.65
N LEU A 93 -16.36 -9.88 4.91
CA LEU A 93 -16.25 -8.50 4.41
C LEU A 93 -16.29 -8.45 2.88
N LYS A 94 -15.57 -9.33 2.19
CA LYS A 94 -15.62 -9.44 0.71
C LYS A 94 -17.03 -9.74 0.20
N LYS A 95 -17.72 -10.68 0.83
CA LYS A 95 -19.11 -11.02 0.51
C LYS A 95 -20.04 -9.82 0.71
N ALA A 96 -19.92 -9.11 1.83
CA ALA A 96 -20.72 -7.92 2.12
C ALA A 96 -20.52 -6.81 1.06
N VAL A 97 -19.27 -6.57 0.64
CA VAL A 97 -18.94 -5.63 -0.44
C VAL A 97 -19.61 -6.04 -1.75
N LYS A 98 -19.56 -7.32 -2.13
CA LYS A 98 -20.21 -7.83 -3.35
C LYS A 98 -21.74 -7.70 -3.29
N MET A 99 -22.34 -8.06 -2.15
CA MET A 99 -23.79 -7.89 -1.90
C MET A 99 -24.25 -6.43 -2.00
N SER A 100 -23.34 -5.48 -1.82
CA SER A 100 -23.61 -4.04 -1.89
C SER A 100 -23.60 -3.46 -3.30
N LYS A 101 -23.46 -4.30 -4.35
CA LYS A 101 -23.57 -3.88 -5.76
C LYS A 101 -24.80 -2.99 -6.04
N PRO A 102 -26.02 -3.27 -5.52
CA PRO A 102 -27.19 -2.38 -5.69
C PRO A 102 -27.02 -0.99 -5.07
N ASN A 103 -26.28 -0.85 -3.97
CA ASN A 103 -25.99 0.45 -3.38
C ASN A 103 -25.04 1.25 -4.27
N PHE A 104 -24.07 0.58 -4.90
CA PHE A 104 -23.17 1.21 -5.85
C PHE A 104 -23.87 1.69 -7.13
N TYR A 105 -24.87 0.94 -7.64
CA TYR A 105 -25.75 1.40 -8.72
C TYR A 105 -26.37 2.77 -8.41
N LYS A 106 -26.98 2.91 -7.21
CA LYS A 106 -27.57 4.18 -6.75
C LYS A 106 -26.55 5.31 -6.67
N ILE A 107 -25.33 5.02 -6.21
CA ILE A 107 -24.24 6.01 -6.15
C ILE A 107 -23.91 6.52 -7.56
N ILE A 108 -23.71 5.61 -8.52
CA ILE A 108 -23.41 5.96 -9.91
C ILE A 108 -24.55 6.78 -10.54
N GLU A 109 -25.80 6.35 -10.36
CA GLU A 109 -26.99 7.01 -10.88
C GLU A 109 -27.16 8.44 -10.35
N ASN A 110 -26.89 8.65 -9.06
CA ASN A 110 -27.02 9.95 -8.41
C ASN A 110 -25.87 10.90 -8.77
N LEU A 111 -24.63 10.41 -8.76
CA LEU A 111 -23.45 11.25 -8.97
C LEU A 111 -23.18 11.55 -10.45
N LYS A 112 -23.53 10.61 -11.34
CA LYS A 112 -23.26 10.67 -12.80
C LYS A 112 -21.83 11.13 -13.10
N PRO A 113 -20.80 10.43 -12.57
CA PRO A 113 -19.41 10.83 -12.80
C PRO A 113 -19.04 10.69 -14.27
N ASN A 114 -18.04 11.44 -14.73
CA ASN A 114 -17.49 11.30 -16.07
C ASN A 114 -16.61 10.06 -16.23
N MET A 115 -16.11 9.51 -15.11
CA MET A 115 -15.26 8.33 -15.08
C MET A 115 -15.31 7.65 -13.70
N LEU A 116 -15.13 6.33 -13.69
CA LEU A 116 -14.81 5.54 -12.51
C LEU A 116 -13.32 5.18 -12.48
N ILE A 117 -12.64 5.39 -11.36
CA ILE A 117 -11.36 4.74 -11.05
C ILE A 117 -11.62 3.71 -9.94
N TYR A 118 -11.30 2.43 -10.18
CA TYR A 118 -11.69 1.33 -9.29
C TYR A 118 -10.56 0.34 -9.02
N ASP A 119 -10.71 -0.39 -7.92
CA ASP A 119 -9.72 -1.35 -7.44
C ASP A 119 -9.86 -2.73 -8.08
N ILE A 120 -8.75 -3.43 -8.26
CA ILE A 120 -8.71 -4.79 -8.80
C ILE A 120 -9.53 -5.79 -7.99
N LEU A 121 -9.71 -5.54 -6.68
CA LEU A 121 -10.45 -6.45 -5.80
C LEU A 121 -11.98 -6.36 -5.94
N GLN A 122 -12.49 -5.43 -6.75
CA GLN A 122 -13.93 -5.22 -6.97
C GLN A 122 -14.24 -5.06 -8.48
N PRO A 123 -13.92 -6.05 -9.33
CA PRO A 123 -14.07 -5.92 -10.77
C PRO A 123 -15.52 -5.66 -11.22
N TRP A 124 -16.50 -6.06 -10.40
CA TRP A 124 -17.92 -5.78 -10.65
C TRP A 124 -18.25 -4.28 -10.69
N ALA A 125 -17.42 -3.40 -10.09
CA ALA A 125 -17.64 -1.95 -10.13
C ALA A 125 -17.53 -1.39 -11.55
N LYS A 126 -16.62 -1.95 -12.36
CA LYS A 126 -16.49 -1.66 -13.80
C LYS A 126 -17.79 -1.96 -14.54
N GLU A 127 -18.40 -3.11 -14.28
CA GLU A 127 -19.65 -3.52 -14.93
C GLU A 127 -20.78 -2.53 -14.63
N VAL A 128 -20.88 -2.08 -13.37
CA VAL A 128 -21.87 -1.07 -12.97
C VAL A 128 -21.63 0.23 -13.73
N ALA A 129 -20.40 0.75 -13.77
CA ALA A 129 -20.09 1.97 -14.53
C ALA A 129 -20.42 1.83 -16.03
N ASN A 130 -20.04 0.70 -16.64
CA ASN A 130 -20.31 0.42 -18.05
C ASN A 130 -21.81 0.39 -18.37
N SER A 131 -22.67 -0.07 -17.45
CA SER A 131 -24.13 -0.06 -17.64
C SER A 131 -24.73 1.35 -17.78
N TYR A 132 -24.01 2.39 -17.34
CA TYR A 132 -24.35 3.80 -17.52
C TYR A 132 -23.48 4.49 -18.58
N ASN A 133 -22.76 3.74 -19.40
CA ASN A 133 -21.80 4.25 -20.38
C ASN A 133 -20.70 5.15 -19.77
N ILE A 134 -20.31 4.87 -18.53
CA ILE A 134 -19.23 5.59 -17.83
C ILE A 134 -17.93 4.80 -18.00
N PRO A 135 -16.86 5.42 -18.54
CA PRO A 135 -15.57 4.74 -18.67
C PRO A 135 -15.00 4.42 -17.28
N ALA A 136 -14.39 3.24 -17.17
CA ALA A 136 -13.81 2.75 -15.92
C ALA A 136 -12.33 2.40 -16.11
N VAL A 137 -11.48 2.90 -15.22
CA VAL A 137 -10.02 2.71 -15.24
C VAL A 137 -9.59 2.05 -13.94
N MET A 138 -8.78 1.00 -14.03
CA MET A 138 -8.26 0.35 -12.84
C MET A 138 -7.08 1.14 -12.29
N LEU A 139 -7.01 1.35 -10.97
CA LEU A 139 -5.79 1.81 -10.29
C LEU A 139 -5.23 0.69 -9.43
N LEU A 140 -4.06 0.18 -9.82
CA LEU A 140 -3.31 -0.86 -9.11
C LEU A 140 -2.42 -0.23 -8.03
N THR A 141 -2.47 -0.78 -6.82
CA THR A 141 -1.70 -0.31 -5.66
C THR A 141 -0.55 -1.25 -5.29
N PHE A 142 -0.17 -2.11 -6.23
CA PHE A 142 0.93 -3.07 -6.10
C PHE A 142 2.11 -2.65 -6.98
N CYS A 143 3.28 -3.21 -6.71
CA CYS A 143 4.44 -3.06 -7.60
C CYS A 143 4.24 -3.86 -8.90
N ALA A 144 4.81 -3.36 -10.00
CA ALA A 144 4.76 -4.02 -11.31
C ALA A 144 5.52 -5.36 -11.30
N ALA A 145 6.61 -5.44 -10.54
CA ALA A 145 7.42 -6.63 -10.36
C ALA A 145 6.61 -7.82 -9.82
N MET A 146 5.84 -7.61 -8.76
CA MET A 146 5.04 -8.66 -8.14
C MET A 146 3.90 -9.10 -9.05
N LEU A 147 3.18 -8.18 -9.69
CA LEU A 147 2.10 -8.55 -10.61
C LEU A 147 2.62 -9.30 -11.83
N SER A 148 3.76 -8.88 -12.38
CA SER A 148 4.47 -9.60 -13.43
C SER A 148 4.81 -11.03 -13.01
N TYR A 149 5.43 -11.19 -11.84
CA TYR A 149 5.81 -12.49 -11.29
C TYR A 149 4.59 -13.38 -11.08
N ARG A 150 3.52 -12.83 -10.52
CA ARG A 150 2.27 -13.55 -10.24
C ARG A 150 1.56 -14.02 -11.51
N LEU A 151 1.50 -13.17 -12.53
CA LEU A 151 0.73 -13.43 -13.75
C LEU A 151 1.51 -14.21 -14.80
N HIS A 152 2.85 -14.20 -14.74
CA HIS A 152 3.70 -14.93 -15.67
C HIS A 152 3.28 -16.38 -15.90
N PRO A 153 3.14 -17.24 -14.87
CA PRO A 153 2.78 -18.65 -15.09
C PRO A 153 1.38 -18.83 -15.69
N VAL A 154 0.49 -17.84 -15.57
CA VAL A 154 -0.86 -17.87 -16.16
C VAL A 154 -0.82 -17.48 -17.64
N LYS A 155 -0.06 -16.44 -17.98
CA LYS A 155 -0.01 -15.87 -19.34
C LYS A 155 1.05 -16.52 -20.23
N LYS A 156 2.10 -17.11 -19.64
CA LYS A 156 3.17 -17.86 -20.31
C LYS A 156 3.42 -19.19 -19.57
N PRO A 157 2.47 -20.15 -19.65
CA PRO A 157 2.58 -21.41 -18.93
C PRO A 157 3.79 -22.22 -19.44
N GLY A 158 4.52 -22.83 -18.51
CA GLY A 158 5.68 -23.68 -18.83
C GLY A 158 6.99 -22.94 -19.12
N THR A 159 7.01 -21.61 -19.06
CA THR A 159 8.26 -20.83 -19.14
C THR A 159 8.73 -20.37 -17.77
N GLU A 160 10.04 -20.13 -17.64
CA GLU A 160 10.61 -19.49 -16.46
C GLU A 160 10.38 -17.98 -16.48
N PHE A 161 10.19 -17.39 -15.30
CA PHE A 161 10.09 -15.94 -15.16
C PHE A 161 11.44 -15.29 -15.53
N PRO A 162 11.47 -14.28 -16.42
CA PRO A 162 12.72 -13.80 -17.02
C PRO A 162 13.62 -12.99 -16.08
N PHE A 163 13.16 -12.64 -14.87
CA PHE A 163 13.95 -11.86 -13.91
C PHE A 163 14.29 -12.73 -12.68
N PRO A 164 15.46 -13.40 -12.65
CA PRO A 164 15.82 -14.35 -11.60
C PRO A 164 16.05 -13.70 -10.22
N ALA A 165 16.20 -12.37 -10.18
CA ALA A 165 16.26 -11.61 -8.93
C ALA A 165 14.96 -11.76 -8.11
N LEU A 166 13.82 -12.01 -8.76
CA LEU A 166 12.54 -12.23 -8.08
C LEU A 166 12.26 -13.72 -7.97
N TYR A 167 12.16 -14.20 -6.74
CA TYR A 167 11.86 -15.58 -6.44
C TYR A 167 11.14 -15.70 -5.09
N LEU A 168 10.46 -16.82 -4.91
CA LEU A 168 9.91 -17.24 -3.62
C LEU A 168 10.72 -18.40 -3.07
N ARG A 169 11.07 -18.33 -1.79
CA ARG A 169 11.67 -19.44 -1.04
C ARG A 169 10.65 -20.58 -0.87
N LYS A 170 11.12 -21.74 -0.41
CA LYS A 170 10.26 -22.93 -0.24
C LYS A 170 9.05 -22.62 0.65
N ILE A 171 9.26 -22.02 1.82
CA ILE A 171 8.19 -21.67 2.75
C ILE A 171 7.21 -20.64 2.16
N GLU A 172 7.72 -19.62 1.47
CA GLU A 172 6.92 -18.58 0.82
C GLU A 172 6.06 -19.16 -0.33
N ARG A 173 6.59 -20.13 -1.08
CA ARG A 173 5.84 -20.87 -2.11
C ARG A 173 4.71 -21.67 -1.49
N GLN A 174 4.98 -22.42 -0.42
CA GLN A 174 3.96 -23.20 0.28
C GLN A 174 2.84 -22.30 0.82
N GLN A 175 3.19 -21.20 1.52
CA GLN A 175 2.21 -20.24 2.03
C GLN A 175 1.37 -19.61 0.91
N ARG A 176 1.98 -19.32 -0.24
CA ARG A 176 1.27 -18.84 -1.43
C ARG A 176 0.29 -19.89 -1.97
N GLU A 177 0.70 -21.15 -2.06
CA GLU A 177 -0.15 -22.26 -2.52
C GLU A 177 -1.36 -22.44 -1.60
N GLU A 178 -1.15 -22.50 -0.28
CA GLU A 178 -2.22 -22.58 0.73
C GLU A 178 -3.20 -21.41 0.62
N MET A 179 -2.68 -20.19 0.41
CA MET A 179 -3.51 -19.00 0.21
C MET A 179 -4.33 -19.08 -1.08
N LEU A 180 -3.75 -19.56 -2.19
CA LEU A 180 -4.44 -19.72 -3.46
C LEU A 180 -5.52 -20.80 -3.37
N GLU A 181 -5.25 -21.92 -2.69
CA GLU A 181 -6.24 -22.97 -2.45
C GLU A 181 -7.42 -22.45 -1.62
N LYS A 182 -7.15 -21.70 -0.55
CA LYS A 182 -8.20 -21.06 0.25
C LYS A 182 -9.02 -20.09 -0.59
N ALA A 183 -8.36 -19.24 -1.36
CA ALA A 183 -9.03 -18.29 -2.25
C ALA A 183 -9.88 -18.99 -3.32
N ALA A 184 -9.43 -20.12 -3.85
CA ALA A 184 -10.18 -20.91 -4.84
C ALA A 184 -11.46 -21.52 -4.23
N LYS A 185 -11.41 -21.98 -2.97
CA LYS A 185 -12.59 -22.49 -2.24
C LYS A 185 -13.62 -21.41 -1.93
N GLU A 186 -13.15 -20.18 -1.71
CA GLU A 186 -13.98 -19.01 -1.42
C GLU A 186 -14.39 -18.24 -2.69
N LYS A 187 -13.88 -18.63 -3.86
CA LYS A 187 -14.13 -17.92 -5.12
C LYS A 187 -15.59 -18.11 -5.52
N ASP A 188 -16.26 -17.00 -5.75
CA ASP A 188 -17.61 -17.02 -6.28
C ASP A 188 -17.57 -17.35 -7.79
N PRO A 189 -18.43 -18.23 -8.32
CA PRO A 189 -18.47 -18.57 -9.74
C PRO A 189 -18.58 -17.37 -10.68
N ASP A 190 -19.20 -16.28 -10.21
CA ASP A 190 -19.37 -15.05 -10.99
C ASP A 190 -18.13 -14.13 -10.94
N ASP A 191 -17.09 -14.48 -10.18
CA ASP A 191 -15.86 -13.69 -10.10
C ASP A 191 -15.01 -13.85 -11.36
N LYS A 192 -15.05 -12.81 -12.19
CA LYS A 192 -14.24 -12.68 -13.41
C LYS A 192 -12.77 -12.39 -13.10
N ASP A 193 -11.89 -12.89 -13.95
CA ASP A 193 -10.48 -12.50 -13.95
C ASP A 193 -10.35 -11.03 -14.37
N PRO A 194 -9.80 -10.13 -13.52
CA PRO A 194 -9.63 -8.72 -13.84
C PRO A 194 -8.71 -8.47 -15.06
N PHE A 195 -7.89 -9.45 -15.45
CA PHE A 195 -6.99 -9.40 -16.61
C PHE A 195 -7.40 -10.37 -17.73
N ALA A 196 -8.65 -10.82 -17.73
CA ALA A 196 -9.21 -11.55 -18.86
C ALA A 196 -9.14 -10.70 -20.13
N GLU A 197 -8.92 -11.35 -21.27
CA GLU A 197 -9.00 -10.69 -22.57
C GLU A 197 -10.45 -10.29 -22.83
N GLU A 198 -10.79 -9.05 -22.47
CA GLU A 198 -12.06 -8.44 -22.85
C GLU A 198 -11.86 -7.52 -24.07
N GLU A 199 -12.86 -7.49 -24.95
CA GLU A 199 -13.03 -6.46 -25.98
C GLU A 199 -13.34 -5.11 -25.32
N THR A 200 -12.40 -4.59 -24.54
CA THR A 200 -12.50 -3.27 -23.95
C THR A 200 -11.96 -2.26 -24.94
N MET A 201 -12.75 -1.21 -25.20
CA MET A 201 -12.36 -0.11 -26.08
C MET A 201 -11.11 0.65 -25.58
N ASN A 202 -10.76 0.54 -24.29
CA ASN A 202 -9.64 1.27 -23.68
C ASN A 202 -8.82 0.36 -22.76
N LYS A 203 -7.62 -0.03 -23.20
CA LYS A 203 -6.69 -0.91 -22.50
C LYS A 203 -5.67 -0.11 -21.70
N ILE A 204 -6.14 0.64 -20.70
CA ILE A 204 -5.30 1.49 -19.83
C ILE A 204 -5.49 1.10 -18.37
N ILE A 205 -4.38 0.98 -17.63
CA ILE A 205 -4.35 0.80 -16.19
C ILE A 205 -3.44 1.87 -15.57
N LEU A 206 -3.93 2.52 -14.52
CA LEU A 206 -3.09 3.34 -13.65
C LEU A 206 -2.38 2.44 -12.64
N MET A 207 -1.13 2.73 -12.31
CA MET A 207 -0.40 1.98 -11.31
C MET A 207 0.35 2.92 -10.37
N SER A 208 0.15 2.73 -9.07
CA SER A 208 0.83 3.45 -7.99
C SER A 208 2.28 2.98 -7.86
N THR A 209 3.09 3.30 -8.87
CA THR A 209 4.52 3.00 -8.99
C THR A 209 5.21 4.13 -9.76
N SER A 210 6.51 3.97 -10.04
CA SER A 210 7.29 4.84 -10.91
C SER A 210 8.27 4.04 -11.77
N ARG A 211 8.56 4.54 -12.97
CA ARG A 211 9.59 3.98 -13.85
C ARG A 211 10.98 4.08 -13.22
N ALA A 212 11.25 5.10 -12.40
CA ALA A 212 12.48 5.25 -11.63
C ALA A 212 12.84 4.00 -10.80
N THR A 213 11.84 3.24 -10.36
CA THR A 213 12.02 2.02 -9.55
C THR A 213 11.72 0.74 -10.32
N GLU A 214 10.82 0.76 -11.30
CA GLU A 214 10.25 -0.47 -11.87
C GLU A 214 10.19 -0.53 -13.40
N ALA A 215 10.90 0.34 -14.14
CA ALA A 215 10.80 0.46 -15.61
C ALA A 215 10.71 -0.90 -16.35
N LYS A 216 11.68 -1.80 -16.16
CA LYS A 216 11.71 -3.10 -16.84
C LYS A 216 10.54 -4.03 -16.47
N TYR A 217 10.05 -3.92 -15.23
CA TYR A 217 8.90 -4.70 -14.75
C TYR A 217 7.59 -4.14 -15.27
N ILE A 218 7.47 -2.81 -15.41
CA ILE A 218 6.34 -2.15 -16.06
C ILE A 218 6.26 -2.55 -17.53
N ASP A 219 7.40 -2.56 -18.24
CA ASP A 219 7.46 -2.93 -19.64
C ASP A 219 7.06 -4.40 -19.84
N TYR A 220 7.62 -5.28 -19.00
CA TYR A 220 7.25 -6.69 -19.02
C TYR A 220 5.79 -6.94 -18.66
N PHE A 221 5.25 -6.22 -17.66
CA PHE A 221 3.84 -6.34 -17.30
C PHE A 221 2.94 -5.91 -18.45
N THR A 222 3.29 -4.80 -19.12
CA THR A 222 2.60 -4.28 -20.30
C THR A 222 2.58 -5.33 -21.42
N GLU A 223 3.70 -5.99 -21.70
CA GLU A 223 3.78 -7.11 -22.65
C GLU A 223 2.91 -8.29 -22.21
N LEU A 224 2.90 -8.62 -20.92
CA LEU A 224 2.22 -9.79 -20.41
C LEU A 224 0.69 -9.71 -20.53
N ILE A 225 0.13 -8.52 -20.33
CA ILE A 225 -1.33 -8.30 -20.37
C ILE A 225 -1.80 -7.56 -21.61
N GLN A 226 -0.90 -7.02 -22.45
CA GLN A 226 -1.20 -6.26 -23.67
C GLN A 226 -2.01 -4.99 -23.42
N TRP A 227 -1.90 -4.39 -22.24
CA TRP A 227 -2.58 -3.15 -21.84
C TRP A 227 -1.55 -2.10 -21.42
N LYS A 228 -1.80 -0.83 -21.75
CA LYS A 228 -0.93 0.29 -21.41
C LYS A 228 -0.96 0.52 -19.89
N ILE A 229 0.18 0.33 -19.25
CA ILE A 229 0.38 0.67 -17.84
C ILE A 229 0.89 2.10 -17.74
N ILE A 230 0.20 2.92 -16.95
CA ILE A 230 0.59 4.31 -16.70
C ILE A 230 0.91 4.47 -15.21
N PRO A 231 2.19 4.67 -14.87
CA PRO A 231 2.59 5.04 -13.51
C PRO A 231 1.94 6.36 -13.09
N VAL A 232 1.50 6.47 -11.83
CA VAL A 232 0.96 7.72 -11.24
C VAL A 232 1.86 8.26 -10.12
N GLY A 233 3.11 7.78 -10.09
CA GLY A 233 4.07 8.03 -9.04
C GLY A 233 3.80 7.23 -7.76
N PRO A 234 4.70 7.36 -6.78
CA PRO A 234 4.58 6.67 -5.50
C PRO A 234 3.41 7.24 -4.67
N PRO A 235 2.77 6.43 -3.81
CA PRO A 235 1.62 6.84 -3.00
C PRO A 235 2.01 7.66 -1.76
N VAL A 236 3.02 8.52 -1.85
CA VAL A 236 3.54 9.26 -0.69
C VAL A 236 2.60 10.42 -0.35
N GLN A 237 2.10 10.43 0.88
CA GLN A 237 1.28 11.51 1.39
C GLN A 237 2.16 12.62 1.98
N GLU A 238 1.68 13.87 1.89
CA GLU A 238 2.28 14.99 2.61
C GLU A 238 2.22 14.73 4.12
N THR A 239 3.28 15.07 4.85
CA THR A 239 3.25 15.11 6.33
C THR A 239 2.27 16.19 6.78
N THR A 240 1.44 15.88 7.77
CA THR A 240 0.60 16.87 8.44
C THR A 240 1.33 17.36 9.69
N ASN A 241 1.38 18.68 9.87
CA ASN A 241 1.97 19.33 11.05
C ASN A 241 0.92 19.62 12.13
N GLU A 242 -0.11 18.76 12.25
CA GLU A 242 -1.08 18.89 13.33
C GLU A 242 -0.40 18.46 14.64
N TYR A 243 -0.49 19.33 15.65
CA TYR A 243 0.04 19.07 16.98
C TYR A 243 -0.80 18.00 17.66
N ASP A 244 -0.14 16.98 18.18
CA ASP A 244 -0.71 15.84 18.88
C ASP A 244 0.31 15.46 19.96
N GLY A 245 -0.04 15.67 21.23
CA GLY A 245 0.92 15.64 22.34
C GLY A 245 1.77 14.37 22.41
N ASP A 246 1.15 13.19 22.26
CA ASP A 246 1.87 11.90 22.31
C ASP A 246 2.78 11.71 21.08
N VAL A 247 2.35 12.23 19.93
CA VAL A 247 3.11 12.20 18.67
C VAL A 247 4.30 13.13 18.76
N ASP A 248 4.11 14.32 19.31
CA ASP A 248 5.16 15.32 19.46
C ASP A 248 6.21 14.89 20.48
N ASP A 249 5.81 14.28 21.61
CA ASP A 249 6.76 13.71 22.58
C ASP A 249 7.64 12.60 21.97
N LEU A 250 7.06 11.73 21.13
CA LEU A 250 7.81 10.70 20.41
C LEU A 250 8.80 11.30 19.40
N ILE A 251 8.39 12.35 18.70
CA ILE A 251 9.23 13.04 17.72
C ILE A 251 10.32 13.87 18.42
N ASP A 252 10.05 14.46 19.57
CA ASP A 252 11.04 15.17 20.39
C ASP A 252 12.07 14.19 20.96
N TRP A 253 11.65 13.00 21.39
CA TRP A 253 12.59 11.94 21.77
C TRP A 253 13.52 11.57 20.59
N LEU A 254 12.97 11.46 19.39
CA LEU A 254 13.74 11.18 18.17
C LEU A 254 14.68 12.35 17.81
N GLY A 255 14.24 13.59 18.05
CA GLY A 255 15.02 14.82 17.90
C GLY A 255 16.27 14.88 18.76
N ASN A 256 16.28 14.19 19.90
CA ASN A 256 17.43 14.09 20.79
C ASN A 256 18.47 13.03 20.37
N LYS A 257 18.24 12.30 19.27
CA LYS A 257 19.15 11.28 18.74
C LYS A 257 20.00 11.84 17.61
N TYR A 258 21.21 11.30 17.44
CA TYR A 258 22.09 11.67 16.33
C TYR A 258 21.47 11.35 14.97
N GLU A 259 21.93 12.04 13.93
CA GLU A 259 21.49 11.80 12.55
C GLU A 259 21.71 10.32 12.15
N ASN A 260 20.76 9.73 11.44
CA ASN A 260 20.79 8.33 10.99
C ASN A 260 21.09 7.29 12.10
N SER A 261 20.76 7.57 13.36
CA SER A 261 21.12 6.71 14.50
C SER A 261 19.98 5.87 15.08
N THR A 262 18.76 6.02 14.55
CA THR A 262 17.55 5.36 15.05
C THR A 262 16.91 4.48 13.97
N VAL A 263 16.51 3.27 14.33
CA VAL A 263 15.72 2.38 13.47
C VAL A 263 14.24 2.51 13.79
N PHE A 264 13.42 2.73 12.76
CA PHE A 264 11.98 2.57 12.86
C PHE A 264 11.60 1.11 12.58
N VAL A 265 10.70 0.52 13.37
CA VAL A 265 10.26 -0.87 13.22
C VAL A 265 8.74 -0.89 13.14
N SER A 266 8.20 -1.31 11.98
CA SER A 266 6.75 -1.42 11.79
C SER A 266 6.35 -2.43 10.73
N PHE A 267 5.36 -3.26 11.05
CA PHE A 267 4.85 -4.33 10.19
C PHE A 267 3.49 -4.01 9.54
N GLY A 268 3.17 -2.72 9.42
CA GLY A 268 1.97 -2.26 8.74
C GLY A 268 0.70 -2.41 9.58
N SER A 269 -0.46 -2.40 8.92
CA SER A 269 -1.76 -2.32 9.61
C SER A 269 -2.57 -3.61 9.65
N GLN A 270 -2.16 -4.63 8.91
CA GLN A 270 -2.94 -5.84 8.67
C GLN A 270 -2.24 -7.13 9.12
N TYR A 271 -1.01 -7.03 9.64
CA TYR A 271 -0.26 -8.17 10.15
C TYR A 271 -0.07 -8.04 11.66
N PHE A 272 -0.22 -9.16 12.35
CA PHE A 272 0.06 -9.32 13.77
C PHE A 272 1.18 -10.34 13.91
N LEU A 273 2.24 -9.99 14.64
CA LEU A 273 3.38 -10.89 14.86
C LEU A 273 2.93 -12.09 15.70
N SER A 274 3.51 -13.27 15.45
CA SER A 274 3.40 -14.36 16.40
C SER A 274 4.17 -14.01 17.69
N LYS A 275 3.90 -14.74 18.77
CA LYS A 275 4.62 -14.55 20.03
C LYS A 275 6.12 -14.80 19.84
N GLU A 276 6.47 -15.82 19.06
CA GLU A 276 7.86 -16.18 18.77
C GLU A 276 8.57 -15.09 17.96
N ASP A 277 7.95 -14.59 16.89
CA ASP A 277 8.53 -13.51 16.09
C ASP A 277 8.70 -12.22 16.93
N LEU A 278 7.71 -11.90 17.78
CA LEU A 278 7.75 -10.74 18.66
C LEU A 278 8.91 -10.85 19.67
N GLU A 279 9.11 -12.02 20.27
CA GLU A 279 10.23 -12.29 21.18
C GLU A 279 11.60 -12.18 20.48
N GLU A 280 11.76 -12.80 19.30
CA GLU A 280 13.03 -12.77 18.56
C GLU A 280 13.38 -11.36 18.05
N ILE A 281 12.38 -10.60 17.60
CA ILE A 281 12.57 -9.20 17.20
C ILE A 281 12.92 -8.34 18.42
N ALA A 282 12.22 -8.48 19.54
CA ALA A 282 12.50 -7.73 20.76
C ALA A 282 13.95 -7.94 21.20
N LEU A 283 14.36 -9.20 21.35
CA LEU A 283 15.70 -9.54 21.83
C LEU A 283 16.78 -9.20 20.80
N GLY A 284 16.47 -9.25 19.50
CA GLY A 284 17.37 -8.78 18.45
C GLY A 284 17.61 -7.27 18.50
N LEU A 285 16.55 -6.48 18.72
CA LEU A 285 16.65 -5.03 18.92
C LEU A 285 17.45 -4.69 20.18
N GLU A 286 17.22 -5.41 21.28
CA GLU A 286 18.00 -5.28 22.52
C GLU A 286 19.49 -5.52 22.27
N LEU A 287 19.83 -6.65 21.64
CA LEU A 287 21.20 -7.10 21.35
C LEU A 287 21.95 -6.18 20.37
N SER A 288 21.23 -5.55 19.43
CA SER A 288 21.83 -4.64 18.44
C SER A 288 22.50 -3.40 19.07
N ASN A 289 22.06 -3.03 20.27
CA ASN A 289 22.46 -1.83 21.00
C ASN A 289 22.26 -0.50 20.22
N VAL A 290 21.32 -0.45 19.26
CA VAL A 290 20.98 0.79 18.54
C VAL A 290 19.75 1.49 19.15
N ASN A 291 19.50 2.74 18.77
CA ASN A 291 18.23 3.40 19.11
C ASN A 291 17.11 2.87 18.21
N PHE A 292 15.89 2.70 18.74
CA PHE A 292 14.76 2.29 17.92
C PHE A 292 13.40 2.82 18.39
N ILE A 293 12.49 2.95 17.44
CA ILE A 293 11.05 3.11 17.68
C ILE A 293 10.37 1.87 17.11
N TRP A 294 9.65 1.12 17.93
CA TRP A 294 8.94 -0.08 17.51
C TRP A 294 7.44 0.03 17.74
N VAL A 295 6.67 -0.12 16.66
CA VAL A 295 5.22 -0.19 16.71
C VAL A 295 4.78 -1.63 16.87
N VAL A 296 4.12 -1.93 18.00
CA VAL A 296 3.50 -3.24 18.28
C VAL A 296 2.00 -3.13 18.11
N ARG A 297 1.36 -4.18 17.60
CA ARG A 297 -0.08 -4.21 17.32
C ARG A 297 -0.67 -5.56 17.67
N PHE A 298 -1.92 -5.53 18.14
CA PHE A 298 -2.73 -6.70 18.44
C PHE A 298 -4.09 -6.64 17.72
N PRO A 299 -4.74 -7.79 17.45
CA PRO A 299 -6.09 -7.84 16.88
C PRO A 299 -7.10 -7.04 17.71
N LYS A 300 -8.05 -6.36 17.05
CA LYS A 300 -9.11 -5.62 17.77
C LYS A 300 -9.97 -6.60 18.56
N GLY A 301 -10.18 -6.30 19.84
CA GLY A 301 -10.95 -7.13 20.77
C GLY A 301 -10.10 -8.09 21.60
N GLU A 302 -8.79 -8.14 21.39
CA GLU A 302 -7.85 -8.79 22.30
C GLU A 302 -7.27 -7.74 23.27
N GLU A 303 -7.45 -7.93 24.58
CA GLU A 303 -6.87 -7.07 25.63
C GLU A 303 -5.45 -7.54 25.97
N VAL A 304 -4.53 -7.49 25.00
CA VAL A 304 -3.11 -7.79 25.23
C VAL A 304 -2.36 -6.51 25.49
N ARG A 305 -1.76 -6.39 26.68
CA ARG A 305 -0.89 -5.25 26.99
C ARG A 305 0.49 -5.45 26.38
N VAL A 306 1.10 -4.39 25.89
CA VAL A 306 2.47 -4.42 25.34
C VAL A 306 3.47 -4.99 26.34
N GLU A 307 3.34 -4.64 27.63
CA GLU A 307 4.20 -5.16 28.70
C GLU A 307 4.11 -6.68 28.89
N GLU A 308 2.93 -7.26 28.63
CA GLU A 308 2.68 -8.69 28.79
C GLU A 308 3.09 -9.51 27.56
N ALA A 309 3.10 -8.88 26.38
CA ALA A 309 3.50 -9.51 25.14
C ALA A 309 5.02 -9.59 24.98
N LEU A 310 5.75 -8.63 25.54
CA LEU A 310 7.21 -8.52 25.41
C LEU A 310 7.94 -9.40 26.43
N PRO A 311 9.23 -9.74 26.17
CA PRO A 311 10.05 -10.46 27.15
C PRO A 311 10.09 -9.73 28.49
N GLU A 312 10.01 -10.49 29.59
CA GLU A 312 10.02 -9.93 30.96
C GLU A 312 11.20 -8.97 31.15
N GLY A 313 10.94 -7.76 31.64
CA GLY A 313 11.96 -6.73 31.89
C GLY A 313 12.49 -6.01 30.64
N PHE A 314 11.92 -6.24 29.46
CA PHE A 314 12.43 -5.68 28.20
C PHE A 314 12.41 -4.15 28.18
N LEU A 315 11.31 -3.53 28.63
CA LEU A 315 11.15 -2.07 28.60
C LEU A 315 12.18 -1.39 29.52
N GLU A 316 12.52 -2.00 30.64
CA GLU A 316 13.56 -1.53 31.55
C GLU A 316 14.96 -1.68 30.94
N ARG A 317 15.25 -2.80 30.27
CA ARG A 317 16.57 -3.07 29.66
C ARG A 317 16.88 -2.19 28.45
N ILE A 318 15.87 -1.81 27.67
CA ILE A 318 16.07 -0.91 26.51
C ILE A 318 16.27 0.55 26.95
N GLY A 319 15.74 0.93 28.12
CA GLY A 319 15.91 2.25 28.71
C GLY A 319 15.57 3.39 27.76
N ASP A 320 16.44 4.38 27.65
CA ASP A 320 16.25 5.55 26.79
C ASP A 320 16.57 5.30 25.30
N ARG A 321 17.11 4.12 24.95
CA ARG A 321 17.46 3.73 23.58
C ARG A 321 16.23 3.34 22.76
N GLY A 322 15.19 2.84 23.42
CA GLY A 322 13.99 2.34 22.75
C GLY A 322 12.73 3.13 23.09
N ARG A 323 11.80 3.18 22.13
CA ARG A 323 10.38 3.51 22.35
C ARG A 323 9.53 2.41 21.75
N VAL A 324 8.67 1.81 22.57
CA VAL A 324 7.64 0.88 22.08
C VAL A 324 6.31 1.62 22.08
N VAL A 325 5.64 1.61 20.93
CA VAL A 325 4.37 2.32 20.72
C VAL A 325 3.28 1.29 20.44
N ASP A 326 2.20 1.33 21.21
CA ASP A 326 1.03 0.48 21.01
C ASP A 326 0.14 1.05 19.88
N GLY A 327 -0.22 0.19 18.93
CA GLY A 327 -1.27 0.47 17.97
C GLY A 327 -0.89 1.37 16.81
N TRP A 328 -0.41 2.60 17.02
CA TRP A 328 -0.16 3.54 15.92
C TRP A 328 0.99 4.51 16.21
N ALA A 329 1.79 4.79 15.18
CA ALA A 329 2.82 5.81 15.20
C ALA A 329 2.76 6.68 13.93
N PRO A 330 3.25 7.93 14.00
CA PRO A 330 3.27 8.86 12.87
C PRO A 330 4.37 8.49 11.86
N GLN A 331 4.21 7.36 11.17
CA GLN A 331 5.22 6.77 10.28
C GLN A 331 5.86 7.79 9.33
N LEU A 332 5.09 8.67 8.69
CA LEU A 332 5.63 9.69 7.79
C LEU A 332 6.52 10.70 8.52
N ARG A 333 6.16 11.14 9.74
CA ARG A 333 6.98 12.05 10.55
C ARG A 333 8.28 11.36 10.98
N ILE A 334 8.20 10.10 11.43
CA ILE A 334 9.39 9.32 11.82
C ILE A 334 10.32 9.11 10.63
N LEU A 335 9.80 8.64 9.49
CA LEU A 335 10.61 8.41 8.29
C LEU A 335 11.22 9.71 7.75
N SER A 336 10.52 10.83 7.85
CA SER A 336 11.04 12.15 7.43
C SER A 336 12.09 12.75 8.37
N HIS A 337 12.26 12.20 9.57
CA HIS A 337 13.11 12.79 10.59
C HIS A 337 14.60 12.46 10.35
N PRO A 338 15.53 13.44 10.44
CA PRO A 338 16.96 13.21 10.17
C PRO A 338 17.63 12.12 11.01
N SER A 339 17.15 11.91 12.25
CA SER A 339 17.69 10.88 13.15
C SER A 339 17.28 9.45 12.78
N THR A 340 16.36 9.26 11.82
CA THR A 340 15.96 7.94 11.33
C THR A 340 16.97 7.43 10.31
N GLY A 341 17.69 6.36 10.65
CA GLY A 341 18.76 5.78 9.83
C GLY A 341 18.41 4.47 9.12
N GLY A 342 17.29 3.84 9.48
CA GLY A 342 16.82 2.61 8.86
C GLY A 342 15.37 2.28 9.22
N PHE A 343 14.74 1.44 8.40
CA PHE A 343 13.35 1.01 8.59
C PHE A 343 13.21 -0.51 8.48
N VAL A 344 12.96 -1.19 9.61
CA VAL A 344 12.54 -2.59 9.63
C VAL A 344 11.08 -2.65 9.21
N SER A 345 10.84 -3.28 8.06
CA SER A 345 9.54 -3.24 7.39
C SER A 345 9.10 -4.61 6.91
N HIS A 346 7.79 -4.83 6.99
CA HIS A 346 7.09 -5.93 6.31
C HIS A 346 7.12 -5.84 4.77
N CYS A 347 7.70 -4.80 4.17
CA CYS A 347 7.80 -4.62 2.72
C CYS A 347 6.45 -4.48 1.99
N GLY A 348 5.42 -3.98 2.67
CA GLY A 348 4.21 -3.50 1.99
C GLY A 348 4.55 -2.33 1.07
N TRP A 349 4.01 -2.35 -0.16
CA TRP A 349 4.47 -1.46 -1.23
C TRP A 349 4.40 0.04 -0.90
N ASN A 350 3.36 0.47 -0.18
CA ASN A 350 3.26 1.87 0.25
C ASN A 350 4.39 2.26 1.21
N SER A 351 4.68 1.41 2.20
CA SER A 351 5.74 1.67 3.18
C SER A 351 7.13 1.63 2.56
N VAL A 352 7.34 0.77 1.56
CA VAL A 352 8.54 0.78 0.72
C VAL A 352 8.70 2.14 0.03
N MET A 353 7.66 2.60 -0.64
CA MET A 353 7.70 3.86 -1.38
C MET A 353 7.86 5.09 -0.47
N GLU A 354 7.23 5.10 0.70
CA GLU A 354 7.44 6.13 1.72
C GLU A 354 8.91 6.15 2.21
N SER A 355 9.48 4.98 2.50
CA SER A 355 10.89 4.87 2.93
C SER A 355 11.85 5.41 1.88
N ILE A 356 11.65 5.04 0.60
CA ILE A 356 12.47 5.53 -0.51
C ILE A 356 12.33 7.04 -0.66
N ASP A 357 11.11 7.58 -0.58
CA ASP A 357 10.88 9.02 -0.74
C ASP A 357 11.54 9.86 0.36
N PHE A 358 11.54 9.34 1.58
CA PHE A 358 12.23 9.94 2.74
C PHE A 358 13.69 9.52 2.88
N ARG A 359 14.25 8.75 1.92
CA ARG A 359 15.67 8.39 1.85
C ARG A 359 16.14 7.52 3.01
N VAL A 360 15.25 6.68 3.54
CA VAL A 360 15.55 5.74 4.62
C VAL A 360 15.76 4.34 4.03
N PRO A 361 16.92 3.69 4.27
CA PRO A 361 17.16 2.32 3.81
C PRO A 361 16.30 1.32 4.57
N ILE A 362 15.99 0.20 3.94
CA ILE A 362 15.03 -0.77 4.46
C ILE A 362 15.74 -2.02 4.98
N ILE A 363 15.37 -2.46 6.17
CA ILE A 363 15.64 -3.80 6.67
C ILE A 363 14.39 -4.63 6.38
N ALA A 364 14.45 -5.43 5.34
CA ALA A 364 13.31 -6.18 4.83
C ALA A 364 13.04 -7.40 5.71
N LEU A 365 11.83 -7.50 6.26
CA LEU A 365 11.33 -8.68 6.95
C LEU A 365 9.91 -8.97 6.46
N PRO A 366 9.76 -9.51 5.23
CA PRO A 366 8.45 -9.74 4.63
C PRO A 366 7.65 -10.80 5.39
N MET A 367 6.33 -10.62 5.46
CA MET A 367 5.45 -11.49 6.25
C MET A 367 4.55 -12.37 5.38
N HIS A 368 3.78 -11.79 4.45
CA HIS A 368 2.83 -12.55 3.62
C HIS A 368 2.45 -11.78 2.33
N LEU A 369 1.59 -12.38 1.50
CA LEU A 369 1.06 -11.79 0.25
C LEU A 369 2.15 -11.48 -0.78
N ASP A 370 2.21 -10.23 -1.24
CA ASP A 370 3.13 -9.67 -2.22
C ASP A 370 4.50 -9.31 -1.63
N GLN A 371 4.58 -9.23 -0.29
CA GLN A 371 5.73 -8.70 0.43
C GLN A 371 7.06 -9.41 0.14
N PRO A 372 7.12 -10.75 0.01
CA PRO A 372 8.39 -11.40 -0.33
C PRO A 372 8.95 -10.94 -1.68
N ILE A 373 8.11 -10.79 -2.71
CA ILE A 373 8.56 -10.29 -4.02
C ILE A 373 8.94 -8.82 -3.93
N ASN A 374 8.17 -8.00 -3.21
CA ASN A 374 8.53 -6.60 -2.95
C ASN A 374 9.91 -6.51 -2.28
N ALA A 375 10.19 -7.39 -1.32
CA ALA A 375 11.47 -7.45 -0.61
C ALA A 375 12.63 -7.82 -1.56
N ARG A 376 12.46 -8.80 -2.47
CA ARG A 376 13.49 -9.11 -3.48
C ARG A 376 13.73 -7.94 -4.44
N LEU A 377 12.67 -7.24 -4.85
CA LEU A 377 12.79 -6.05 -5.70
C LEU A 377 13.64 -4.96 -5.03
N ILE A 378 13.37 -4.61 -3.77
CA ILE A 378 14.12 -3.54 -3.09
C ILE A 378 15.56 -3.93 -2.74
N VAL A 379 15.83 -5.22 -2.53
CA VAL A 379 17.20 -5.75 -2.42
C VAL A 379 17.91 -5.65 -3.77
N GLU A 380 17.25 -6.00 -4.88
CA GLU A 380 17.79 -5.85 -6.23
C GLU A 380 18.09 -4.38 -6.57
N LEU A 381 17.23 -3.45 -6.14
CA LEU A 381 17.45 -2.01 -6.29
C LEU A 381 18.63 -1.49 -5.45
N GLY A 382 19.13 -2.29 -4.51
CA GLY A 382 20.23 -1.93 -3.62
C GLY A 382 19.85 -0.91 -2.57
N VAL A 383 18.59 -0.89 -2.11
CA VAL A 383 18.10 0.00 -1.05
C VAL A 383 17.69 -0.73 0.23
N ALA A 384 17.86 -2.06 0.24
CA ALA A 384 17.48 -2.89 1.36
C ALA A 384 18.45 -4.05 1.61
N VAL A 385 18.44 -4.54 2.84
CA VAL A 385 19.00 -5.85 3.24
C VAL A 385 17.86 -6.64 3.87
N GLU A 386 17.78 -7.93 3.59
CA GLU A 386 16.74 -8.80 4.13
C GLU A 386 17.22 -9.58 5.36
N ILE A 387 16.38 -9.65 6.39
CA ILE A 387 16.45 -10.66 7.45
C ILE A 387 15.77 -11.93 6.92
N VAL A 388 16.53 -13.01 6.77
CA VAL A 388 16.09 -14.22 6.10
C VAL A 388 15.57 -15.22 7.12
N ARG A 389 14.27 -15.53 7.05
CA ARG A 389 13.69 -16.64 7.83
C ARG A 389 14.36 -17.97 7.45
N ASP A 390 14.57 -18.83 8.44
CA ASP A 390 15.11 -20.16 8.21
C ASP A 390 14.13 -21.10 7.48
N ASP A 391 14.55 -22.35 7.25
CA ASP A 391 13.73 -23.35 6.55
C ASP A 391 12.43 -23.72 7.30
N GLU A 392 12.35 -23.41 8.60
CA GLU A 392 11.16 -23.57 9.45
C GLU A 392 10.30 -22.29 9.48
N GLY A 393 10.73 -21.21 8.81
CA GLY A 393 10.05 -19.93 8.76
C GLY A 393 10.32 -19.04 9.98
N LYS A 394 11.34 -19.32 10.79
CA LYS A 394 11.64 -18.58 12.03
C LYS A 394 12.61 -17.43 11.79
N VAL A 395 12.41 -16.36 12.55
CA VAL A 395 13.34 -15.22 12.66
C VAL A 395 14.32 -15.50 13.79
N HIS A 396 15.59 -15.11 13.62
CA HIS A 396 16.62 -15.28 14.64
C HIS A 396 17.12 -13.94 15.15
N ARG A 397 17.03 -13.71 16.47
CA ARG A 397 17.48 -12.46 17.14
C ARG A 397 18.91 -12.05 16.81
N GLY A 398 19.81 -13.02 16.59
CA GLY A 398 21.20 -12.75 16.25
C GLY A 398 21.33 -12.08 14.88
N GLU A 399 20.61 -12.57 13.89
CA GLU A 399 20.55 -11.98 12.55
C GLU A 399 19.88 -10.60 12.57
N VAL A 400 18.77 -10.46 13.31
CA VAL A 400 18.12 -9.16 13.54
C VAL A 400 19.14 -8.16 14.11
N ALA A 401 19.87 -8.55 15.16
CA ALA A 401 20.84 -7.67 15.82
C ALA A 401 21.99 -7.27 14.89
N GLU A 402 22.53 -8.23 14.14
CA GLU A 402 23.63 -8.02 13.20
C GLU A 402 23.23 -7.05 12.08
N ILE A 403 22.11 -7.30 11.40
CA ILE A 403 21.66 -6.46 10.28
C ILE A 403 21.28 -5.07 10.78
N VAL A 404 20.52 -4.96 11.87
CA VAL A 404 20.16 -3.66 12.47
C VAL A 404 21.41 -2.84 12.79
N LYS A 405 22.41 -3.46 13.42
CA LYS A 405 23.68 -2.81 13.73
C LYS A 405 24.46 -2.43 12.48
N SER A 406 24.51 -3.28 11.45
CA SER A 406 25.23 -3.01 10.20
C SER A 406 24.64 -1.81 9.43
N ILE A 407 23.31 -1.69 9.41
CA ILE A 407 22.63 -0.57 8.74
C ILE A 407 22.87 0.77 9.46
N ILE A 408 22.95 0.78 10.78
CA ILE A 408 23.14 2.02 11.54
C ILE A 408 24.63 2.38 11.67
N CYS A 409 25.48 1.42 12.01
CA CYS A 409 26.84 1.68 12.48
C CYS A 409 27.94 1.38 11.45
N GLU A 410 27.65 0.69 10.35
CA GLU A 410 28.67 0.18 9.42
C GLU A 410 28.55 0.76 8.01
N LYS A 411 29.54 0.46 7.17
CA LYS A 411 29.63 0.98 5.78
C LYS A 411 28.47 0.50 4.90
N THR A 412 27.94 -0.69 5.18
CA THR A 412 26.75 -1.24 4.50
C THR A 412 25.59 -0.25 4.52
N GLY A 413 25.30 0.32 5.70
CA GLY A 413 24.27 1.34 5.87
C GLY A 413 24.51 2.61 5.08
N GLU A 414 25.76 3.10 5.03
CA GLU A 414 26.12 4.30 4.27
C GLU A 414 25.91 4.10 2.77
N ASN A 415 26.29 2.93 2.24
CA ASN A 415 26.09 2.59 0.84
C ASN A 415 24.59 2.56 0.48
N LEU A 416 23.77 1.95 1.33
CA LEU A 416 22.31 1.90 1.15
C LEU A 416 21.68 3.29 1.24
N ARG A 417 22.11 4.14 2.19
CA ARG A 417 21.66 5.54 2.32
C ARG A 417 22.01 6.38 1.08
N ASN A 418 23.17 6.14 0.46
CA ASN A 418 23.54 6.80 -0.78
C ASN A 418 22.66 6.30 -1.95
N LYS A 419 22.42 4.99 -2.03
CA LYS A 419 21.59 4.42 -3.10
C LYS A 419 20.12 4.85 -3.01
N VAL A 420 19.53 4.82 -1.81
CA VAL A 420 18.14 5.26 -1.61
C VAL A 420 17.99 6.75 -1.90
N ARG A 421 19.02 7.57 -1.63
CA ARG A 421 19.03 9.00 -1.98
C ARG A 421 18.99 9.21 -3.50
N GLU A 422 19.82 8.49 -4.25
CA GLU A 422 19.84 8.52 -5.72
C GLU A 422 18.46 8.16 -6.30
N ILE A 423 17.87 7.05 -5.84
CA ILE A 423 16.55 6.60 -6.30
C ILE A 423 15.46 7.61 -5.91
N SER A 424 15.49 8.13 -4.67
CA SER A 424 14.56 9.16 -4.19
C SER A 424 14.57 10.41 -5.07
N GLU A 425 15.76 10.86 -5.50
CA GLU A 425 15.89 12.02 -6.38
C GLU A 425 15.30 11.78 -7.77
N ASN A 426 15.52 10.60 -8.34
CA ASN A 426 14.91 10.22 -9.63
C ASN A 426 13.39 10.11 -9.51
N LEU A 427 12.91 9.45 -8.44
CA LEU A 427 11.49 9.30 -8.13
C LEU A 427 10.78 10.67 -8.01
N LYS A 428 11.42 11.65 -7.36
CA LYS A 428 10.86 13.01 -7.22
C LYS A 428 10.84 13.78 -8.54
N LYS A 429 11.80 13.55 -9.44
CA LYS A 429 11.82 14.17 -10.77
C LYS A 429 10.69 13.62 -11.66
N GLU A 430 10.52 12.30 -11.68
CA GLU A 430 9.52 11.66 -12.55
C GLU A 430 8.07 11.81 -12.05
N ARG A 431 7.86 12.01 -10.74
CA ARG A 431 6.54 12.00 -10.09
C ARG A 431 5.48 12.88 -10.75
N GLU A 432 5.82 14.11 -11.12
CA GLU A 432 4.87 15.05 -11.72
C GLU A 432 4.65 14.76 -13.20
N GLU A 433 5.71 14.37 -13.93
CA GLU A 433 5.63 14.00 -15.34
C GLU A 433 4.79 12.74 -15.56
N GLU A 434 4.95 11.72 -14.71
CA GLU A 434 4.14 10.50 -14.72
C GLU A 434 2.66 10.82 -14.45
N MET A 435 2.40 11.70 -13.47
CA MET A 435 1.03 12.12 -13.19
C MET A 435 0.43 12.92 -14.35
N ASP A 436 1.18 13.84 -14.97
CA ASP A 436 0.72 14.62 -16.12
C ASP A 436 0.41 13.73 -17.32
N ALA A 437 1.23 12.70 -17.56
CA ALA A 437 0.97 11.68 -18.57
C ALA A 437 -0.33 10.91 -18.29
N ALA A 438 -0.55 10.50 -17.03
CA ALA A 438 -1.81 9.87 -16.62
C ALA A 438 -3.02 10.79 -16.85
N ILE A 439 -2.90 12.06 -16.50
CA ILE A 439 -3.96 13.06 -16.69
C ILE A 439 -4.32 13.21 -18.16
N GLY A 440 -3.33 13.32 -19.05
CA GLY A 440 -3.55 13.40 -20.49
C GLY A 440 -4.40 12.24 -21.02
N GLU A 441 -4.08 11.03 -20.58
CA GLU A 441 -4.79 9.80 -20.96
C GLU A 441 -6.21 9.74 -20.38
N LEU A 442 -6.40 10.14 -19.12
CA LEU A 442 -7.74 10.19 -18.49
C LEU A 442 -8.65 11.24 -19.15
N VAL A 443 -8.10 12.41 -19.51
CA VAL A 443 -8.84 13.45 -20.25
C VAL A 443 -9.24 12.93 -21.63
N GLN A 444 -8.32 12.28 -22.35
CA GLN A 444 -8.58 11.74 -23.67
C GLN A 444 -9.67 10.65 -23.62
N LEU A 445 -9.61 9.77 -22.62
CA LEU A 445 -10.62 8.74 -22.38
C LEU A 445 -12.03 9.33 -22.16
N CYS A 446 -12.13 10.42 -21.39
CA CYS A 446 -13.41 11.11 -21.19
C CYS A 446 -13.95 11.73 -22.49
N LYS A 447 -13.08 12.29 -23.35
CA LYS A 447 -13.48 12.90 -24.63
C LYS A 447 -14.02 11.85 -25.60
N THR A 448 -13.32 10.73 -25.76
CA THR A 448 -13.74 9.64 -26.65
C THR A 448 -15.08 9.02 -26.23
N SER A 449 -15.30 8.84 -24.92
CA SER A 449 -16.56 8.33 -24.40
C SER A 449 -17.74 9.27 -24.69
N LYS A 450 -17.56 10.59 -24.54
CA LYS A 450 -18.61 11.58 -24.88
C LYS A 450 -18.98 11.55 -26.36
N SER A 451 -17.99 11.45 -27.26
CA SER A 451 -18.23 11.38 -28.71
C SER A 451 -19.04 10.14 -29.11
N ASN A 452 -18.74 8.99 -28.51
CA ASN A 452 -19.47 7.74 -28.80
C ASN A 452 -20.93 7.79 -28.31
N ASN A 453 -21.19 8.45 -27.19
CA ASN A 453 -22.55 8.64 -26.67
C ASN A 453 -23.40 9.64 -27.47
N MET A 454 -22.80 10.46 -28.34
CA MET A 454 -23.52 11.40 -29.22
C MET A 454 -23.85 10.80 -30.60
N MET A 455 -23.28 9.65 -30.95
CA MET A 455 -23.52 8.96 -32.23
C MET A 455 -24.56 7.83 -32.14
N LEU A 456 -25.05 7.53 -30.93
CA LEU A 456 -26.16 6.63 -30.63
C LEU A 456 -27.39 7.46 -30.26
#